data_AF-A0AAW9B984-F1
#
_entry.id   AF-A0AAW9B984-F1
#
_cell.length_a   1.000
_cell.length_b   1.000
_cell.length_c   1.000
_cell.angle_alpha   90.00
_cell.angle_beta   90.00
_cell.angle_gamma   90.00
#
_symmetry.space_group_name_H-M   'P 1'
#
loop_
_entity.id
_entity.type
_entity.pdbx_description
1 polymer ?
#
loop_
_entity_poly.entity_id
_entity_poly.type
_entity_poly.pdbx_seq_one_letter_code
_entity_poly.pdbx_strand_id
1 'polypeptide(L)'
;LKAFHTFGIEQTCSYLAIVDSIDDVISLYQNPAFQSLPKLFLGKGSNVLFTEHFDGLVIVNRLLGKSVSETHEDYLLHVQGGEDWPSLVAWCVAQGMGGIENLALIPGCAGSAPIQNIGAYGVELKDLCSYVDVLDLTTLKTRRMSAEDCEFGYRDSVFKHDLYEKCFVTAIGLKLPKR
;
A
#
# COMPACT_ATOMS: atom_id res chain seq x y z
N LEU A 1 -17.38 -8.25 -5.39
CA LEU A 1 -16.47 -7.40 -4.59
C LEU A 1 -16.71 -7.48 -3.08
N LYS A 2 -17.90 -7.86 -2.59
CA LYS A 2 -18.24 -7.97 -1.14
C LYS A 2 -17.13 -8.46 -0.20
N ALA A 3 -16.38 -9.50 -0.59
CA ALA A 3 -15.30 -10.08 0.22
C ALA A 3 -13.98 -9.27 0.25
N PHE A 4 -13.86 -8.22 -0.57
CA PHE A 4 -12.63 -7.47 -0.82
C PHE A 4 -12.70 -6.00 -0.36
N HIS A 5 -13.77 -5.60 0.32
CA HIS A 5 -13.86 -4.30 0.97
C HIS A 5 -14.69 -4.39 2.25
N THR A 6 -14.39 -3.52 3.21
CA THR A 6 -14.94 -3.62 4.59
C THR A 6 -16.40 -3.19 4.70
N PHE A 7 -16.88 -2.35 3.77
CA PHE A 7 -18.30 -1.94 3.74
C PHE A 7 -19.28 -3.10 3.47
N GLY A 8 -18.81 -4.21 2.87
CA GLY A 8 -19.64 -5.42 2.70
C GLY A 8 -20.85 -5.28 1.75
N ILE A 9 -20.85 -4.24 0.91
CA ILE A 9 -21.86 -4.00 -0.13
C ILE A 9 -21.74 -5.06 -1.25
N GLU A 10 -22.88 -5.48 -1.79
CA GLU A 10 -22.97 -6.48 -2.85
C GLU A 10 -22.73 -5.90 -4.24
N GLN A 11 -21.55 -5.31 -4.47
CA GLN A 11 -21.13 -4.87 -5.80
C GLN A 11 -20.24 -5.90 -6.50
N THR A 12 -20.17 -5.81 -7.83
CA THR A 12 -19.42 -6.70 -8.72
C THR A 12 -18.44 -5.90 -9.59
N CYS A 13 -17.56 -6.60 -10.30
CA CYS A 13 -16.65 -6.03 -11.29
C CYS A 13 -16.54 -6.97 -12.49
N SER A 14 -16.14 -6.45 -13.65
CA SER A 14 -15.94 -7.24 -14.87
C SER A 14 -14.83 -8.28 -14.69
N TYR A 15 -13.70 -7.88 -14.09
CA TYR A 15 -12.58 -8.78 -13.81
C TYR A 15 -11.98 -8.51 -12.43
N LEU A 16 -11.47 -9.57 -11.81
CA LEU A 16 -10.75 -9.51 -10.54
C LEU A 16 -9.45 -10.30 -10.69
N ALA A 17 -8.32 -9.66 -10.40
CA ALA A 17 -7.03 -10.31 -10.28
C ALA A 17 -6.48 -10.16 -8.87
N ILE A 18 -5.82 -11.20 -8.38
CA ILE A 18 -5.04 -11.17 -7.13
C ILE A 18 -3.59 -11.29 -7.57
N VAL A 19 -2.75 -10.36 -7.14
CA VAL A 19 -1.34 -10.31 -7.51
C VAL A 19 -0.48 -10.53 -6.28
N ASP A 20 0.50 -11.42 -6.37
CA ASP A 20 1.47 -11.69 -5.30
C ASP A 20 2.89 -11.29 -5.69
N SER A 21 3.10 -10.88 -6.95
CA SER A 21 4.36 -10.37 -7.46
C SER A 21 4.20 -9.10 -8.31
N ILE A 22 5.31 -8.39 -8.52
CA ILE A 22 5.37 -7.25 -9.45
C ILE A 22 5.14 -7.73 -10.90
N ASP A 23 5.65 -8.93 -11.23
CA ASP A 23 5.51 -9.53 -12.56
C ASP A 23 4.06 -9.85 -12.92
N ASP A 24 3.21 -10.18 -11.95
CA ASP A 24 1.76 -10.32 -12.19
C ASP A 24 1.15 -9.00 -12.65
N VAL A 25 1.51 -7.89 -11.99
CA VAL A 25 1.00 -6.56 -12.35
C VAL A 25 1.47 -6.18 -13.75
N ILE A 26 2.75 -6.40 -14.05
CA ILE A 26 3.32 -6.17 -15.38
C ILE A 26 2.58 -7.02 -16.43
N SER A 27 2.33 -8.29 -16.14
CA SER A 27 1.62 -9.21 -17.04
C SER A 27 0.19 -8.74 -17.31
N LEU A 28 -0.52 -8.25 -16.29
CA LEU A 28 -1.86 -7.68 -16.46
C LEU A 28 -1.87 -6.42 -17.33
N TYR A 29 -0.86 -5.55 -17.19
CA TYR A 29 -0.75 -4.33 -18.00
C TYR A 29 -0.31 -4.60 -19.45
N GLN A 30 0.45 -5.68 -19.68
CA GLN A 30 0.87 -6.09 -21.02
C GLN A 30 -0.19 -6.91 -21.75
N ASN A 31 -1.12 -7.55 -21.03
CA ASN A 31 -2.15 -8.39 -21.62
C ASN A 31 -3.15 -7.57 -22.45
N PRO A 32 -3.28 -7.81 -23.78
CA PRO A 32 -4.19 -7.08 -24.65
C PRO A 32 -5.66 -7.10 -24.19
N ALA A 33 -6.09 -8.16 -23.49
CA ALA A 33 -7.45 -8.27 -22.98
C ALA A 33 -7.77 -7.23 -21.89
N PHE A 34 -6.76 -6.71 -21.20
CA PHE A 34 -6.93 -5.78 -20.10
C PHE A 34 -6.41 -4.37 -20.40
N GLN A 35 -5.67 -4.16 -21.50
CA GLN A 35 -5.01 -2.88 -21.80
C GLN A 35 -5.99 -1.69 -21.77
N SER A 36 -7.15 -1.81 -22.43
CA SER A 36 -8.14 -0.73 -22.52
C SER A 36 -9.09 -0.63 -21.33
N LEU A 37 -9.09 -1.61 -20.42
CA LEU A 37 -10.01 -1.60 -19.28
C LEU A 37 -9.55 -0.59 -18.21
N PRO A 38 -10.48 0.12 -17.56
CA PRO A 38 -10.21 0.80 -16.30
C PRO A 38 -9.65 -0.18 -15.28
N LYS A 39 -8.66 0.26 -14.51
CA LYS A 39 -7.98 -0.57 -13.50
C LYS A 39 -8.09 0.10 -12.15
N LEU A 40 -8.44 -0.68 -11.14
CA LEU A 40 -8.53 -0.22 -9.75
C LEU A 40 -7.68 -1.12 -8.87
N PHE A 41 -6.69 -0.55 -8.20
CA PHE A 41 -5.92 -1.27 -7.19
C PHE A 41 -6.67 -1.29 -5.86
N LEU A 42 -6.69 -2.45 -5.21
CA LEU A 42 -7.20 -2.63 -3.86
C LEU A 42 -6.15 -3.27 -2.98
N GLY A 43 -6.03 -2.75 -1.76
CA GLY A 43 -5.45 -3.49 -0.64
C GLY A 43 -6.51 -4.40 0.00
N LYS A 44 -6.87 -4.09 1.24
CA LYS A 44 -8.01 -4.73 1.94
C LYS A 44 -9.37 -4.06 1.71
N GLY A 45 -9.42 -3.00 0.89
CA GLY A 45 -10.63 -2.22 0.63
C GLY A 45 -11.25 -1.61 1.88
N SER A 46 -10.43 -1.19 2.85
CA SER A 46 -10.90 -0.59 4.11
C SER A 46 -11.36 0.86 3.99
N ASN A 47 -11.12 1.48 2.83
CA ASN A 47 -11.39 2.89 2.57
C ASN A 47 -11.90 3.13 1.14
N VAL A 48 -12.78 2.24 0.67
CA VAL A 48 -13.39 2.31 -0.67
C VAL A 48 -14.88 2.08 -0.54
N LEU A 49 -15.67 2.84 -1.30
CA LEU A 49 -17.11 2.69 -1.40
C LEU A 49 -17.47 2.37 -2.86
N PHE A 50 -17.86 1.12 -3.12
CA PHE A 50 -18.41 0.73 -4.42
C PHE A 50 -19.90 1.10 -4.46
N THR A 51 -20.25 2.06 -5.32
CA THR A 51 -21.64 2.53 -5.51
C THR A 51 -22.39 1.78 -6.60
N GLU A 52 -21.65 1.16 -7.53
CA GLU A 52 -22.17 0.43 -8.68
C GLU A 52 -21.20 -0.68 -9.12
N HIS A 53 -21.57 -1.40 -10.18
CA HIS A 53 -20.69 -2.36 -10.83
C HIS A 53 -19.46 -1.64 -11.40
N PHE A 54 -18.26 -2.13 -11.08
CA PHE A 54 -17.03 -1.61 -11.66
C PHE A 54 -16.73 -2.29 -12.99
N ASP A 55 -17.01 -1.61 -14.11
CA ASP A 55 -16.75 -2.12 -15.46
C ASP A 55 -15.26 -2.03 -15.83
N GLY A 56 -14.46 -2.87 -15.18
CA GLY A 56 -13.02 -2.88 -15.35
C GLY A 56 -12.35 -4.03 -14.59
N LEU A 57 -11.03 -3.92 -14.44
CA LEU A 57 -10.20 -4.87 -13.73
C LEU A 57 -9.86 -4.35 -12.33
N VAL A 58 -10.33 -5.06 -11.31
CA VAL A 58 -9.90 -4.83 -9.92
C VAL A 58 -8.68 -5.69 -9.62
N ILE A 59 -7.59 -5.08 -9.15
CA ILE A 59 -6.30 -5.74 -8.88
C ILE A 59 -6.03 -5.69 -7.37
N VAL A 60 -6.03 -6.84 -6.71
CA VAL A 60 -5.85 -6.96 -5.24
C VAL A 60 -4.39 -7.23 -4.91
N ASN A 61 -3.74 -6.31 -4.21
CA ASN A 61 -2.35 -6.41 -3.80
C ASN A 61 -2.17 -7.44 -2.66
N ARG A 62 -1.42 -8.51 -2.94
CA ARG A 62 -1.00 -9.55 -1.99
C ARG A 62 0.52 -9.78 -2.05
N LEU A 63 1.30 -8.77 -2.41
CA LEU A 63 2.75 -8.84 -2.27
C LEU A 63 3.08 -8.96 -0.77
N LEU A 64 3.58 -10.10 -0.35
CA LEU A 64 3.93 -10.40 1.05
C LEU A 64 5.43 -10.52 1.23
N GLY A 65 5.90 -10.27 2.45
CA GLY A 65 7.31 -10.27 2.78
C GLY A 65 7.68 -9.01 3.53
N LYS A 66 8.55 -9.19 4.51
CA LYS A 66 9.15 -8.11 5.28
C LYS A 66 10.54 -8.53 5.71
N SER A 67 11.46 -7.58 5.70
CA SER A 67 12.83 -7.75 6.20
C SER A 67 13.18 -6.59 7.11
N VAL A 68 14.01 -6.87 8.11
CA VAL A 68 14.56 -5.86 9.00
C VAL A 68 16.08 -5.88 8.91
N SER A 69 16.66 -4.69 8.83
CA SER A 69 18.06 -4.45 9.16
C SER A 69 18.13 -3.42 10.27
N GLU A 70 19.32 -3.22 10.83
CA GLU A 70 19.48 -2.30 11.95
C GLU A 70 20.76 -1.47 11.82
N THR A 71 20.70 -0.27 12.35
CA THR A 71 21.86 0.59 12.63
C THR A 71 22.11 0.62 14.14
N HIS A 72 23.04 1.46 14.59
CA HIS A 72 23.21 1.72 16.02
C HIS A 72 21.96 2.39 16.62
N GLU A 73 21.28 3.24 15.86
CA GLU A 73 20.19 4.12 16.35
C GLU A 73 18.79 3.66 15.91
N ASP A 74 18.66 2.84 14.87
CA ASP A 74 17.36 2.57 14.24
C ASP A 74 17.20 1.11 13.80
N TYR A 75 15.94 0.67 13.74
CA TYR A 75 15.49 -0.46 12.92
C TYR A 75 15.00 0.05 11.57
N LEU A 76 15.46 -0.58 10.49
CA LEU A 76 15.09 -0.26 9.11
C LEU A 76 14.29 -1.42 8.53
N LEU A 77 13.02 -1.19 8.27
CA LEU A 77 12.09 -2.20 7.77
C LEU A 77 11.84 -1.96 6.28
N HIS A 78 11.87 -3.03 5.51
CA HIS A 78 11.33 -3.08 4.15
C HIS A 78 10.11 -4.01 4.17
N VAL A 79 8.95 -3.48 3.81
CA VAL A 79 7.66 -4.19 3.96
C VAL A 79 6.90 -4.17 2.64
N GLN A 80 6.57 -5.35 2.13
CA GLN A 80 5.80 -5.50 0.89
C GLN A 80 4.37 -4.95 1.05
N GLY A 81 3.84 -4.39 -0.03
CA GLY A 81 2.62 -3.57 -0.01
C GLY A 81 1.34 -4.33 0.35
N GLY A 82 1.32 -5.66 0.22
CA GLY A 82 0.20 -6.51 0.60
C GLY A 82 0.19 -6.95 2.07
N GLU A 83 1.26 -6.69 2.83
CA GLU A 83 1.31 -7.01 4.27
C GLU A 83 0.19 -6.31 5.03
N ASP A 84 -0.46 -7.03 5.93
CA ASP A 84 -1.54 -6.50 6.76
C ASP A 84 -1.00 -5.49 7.78
N TRP A 85 -1.55 -4.28 7.78
CA TRP A 85 -1.02 -3.20 8.62
C TRP A 85 -1.15 -3.51 10.13
N PRO A 86 -2.33 -3.90 10.68
CA PRO A 86 -2.43 -4.28 12.09
C PRO A 86 -1.48 -5.39 12.50
N SER A 87 -1.33 -6.43 11.67
CA SER A 87 -0.41 -7.55 11.93
C SER A 87 1.06 -7.10 11.89
N LEU A 88 1.42 -6.17 10.99
CA LEU A 88 2.75 -5.56 10.94
C LEU A 88 3.06 -4.81 12.25
N VAL A 89 2.14 -3.95 12.72
CA VAL A 89 2.33 -3.21 13.98
C VAL A 89 2.50 -4.17 15.15
N ALA A 90 1.63 -5.18 15.26
CA ALA A 90 1.72 -6.19 16.32
C ALA A 90 3.04 -6.97 16.28
N TRP A 91 3.51 -7.32 15.08
CA TRP A 91 4.81 -7.95 14.89
C TRP A 91 5.96 -7.03 15.33
N CYS A 92 5.96 -5.75 14.95
CA CYS A 92 6.99 -4.79 15.38
C CYS A 92 7.07 -4.68 16.91
N VAL A 93 5.93 -4.51 17.58
CA VAL A 93 5.85 -4.42 19.03
C VAL A 93 6.35 -5.70 19.71
N ALA A 94 6.00 -6.87 19.18
CA ALA A 94 6.46 -8.16 19.72
C ALA A 94 7.98 -8.36 19.61
N GLN A 95 8.63 -7.72 18.63
CA GLN A 95 10.09 -7.72 18.46
C GLN A 95 10.79 -6.58 19.23
N GLY A 96 10.04 -5.75 19.98
CA GLY A 96 10.60 -4.61 20.70
C GLY A 96 10.91 -3.39 19.82
N MET A 97 10.42 -3.35 18.57
CA MET A 97 10.58 -2.22 17.66
C MET A 97 9.45 -1.20 17.88
N GLY A 98 9.67 -0.25 18.79
CA GLY A 98 8.72 0.80 19.14
C GLY A 98 8.68 1.98 18.15
N GLY A 99 7.73 2.90 18.34
CA GLY A 99 7.49 4.08 17.50
C GLY A 99 6.27 3.95 16.58
N ILE A 100 5.81 2.72 16.31
CA ILE A 100 4.68 2.44 15.39
C ILE A 100 3.35 2.17 16.11
N GLU A 101 3.37 2.01 17.44
CA GLU A 101 2.22 1.60 18.25
C GLU A 101 0.99 2.51 18.15
N ASN A 102 1.18 3.82 17.94
CA ASN A 102 0.08 4.78 17.75
C ASN A 102 -0.74 4.48 16.48
N LEU A 103 -0.17 3.74 15.53
CA LEU A 103 -0.83 3.34 14.28
C LEU A 103 -1.43 1.94 14.36
N ALA A 104 -1.52 1.34 15.56
CA ALA A 104 -2.13 0.03 15.76
C ALA A 104 -3.60 0.00 15.32
N LEU A 105 -4.06 -1.19 14.89
CA LEU A 105 -5.45 -1.48 14.49
C LEU A 105 -6.03 -0.68 13.32
N ILE A 106 -5.25 0.20 12.67
CA ILE A 106 -5.66 0.85 11.42
C ILE A 106 -5.86 -0.25 10.34
N PRO A 107 -7.07 -0.44 9.79
CA PRO A 107 -7.32 -1.50 8.83
C PRO A 107 -6.73 -1.14 7.46
N GLY A 108 -6.10 -2.10 6.80
CA GLY A 108 -5.52 -1.90 5.48
C GLY A 108 -4.29 -2.76 5.26
N CYS A 109 -3.58 -2.47 4.19
CA CYS A 109 -2.27 -3.06 3.92
C CYS A 109 -1.18 -1.97 3.89
N ALA A 110 0.08 -2.39 4.04
CA ALA A 110 1.24 -1.51 4.04
C ALA A 110 1.30 -0.60 2.80
N GLY A 111 0.96 -1.11 1.61
CA GLY A 111 0.98 -0.34 0.36
C GLY A 111 -0.13 0.71 0.26
N SER A 112 -1.20 0.57 1.04
CA SER A 112 -2.26 1.59 1.15
C SER A 112 -1.96 2.68 2.18
N ALA A 113 -1.07 2.40 3.13
CA ALA A 113 -0.68 3.33 4.19
C ALA A 113 -0.20 4.70 3.66
N PRO A 114 0.69 4.79 2.65
CA PRO A 114 1.19 6.08 2.17
C PRO A 114 0.16 6.89 1.39
N ILE A 115 -0.84 6.25 0.77
CA ILE A 115 -1.80 6.93 -0.12
C ILE A 115 -2.54 8.07 0.58
N GLN A 116 -2.95 7.85 1.83
CA GLN A 116 -3.60 8.85 2.67
C GLN A 116 -2.78 9.21 3.90
N ASN A 117 -1.47 8.93 3.92
CA ASN A 117 -0.62 9.18 5.08
C ASN A 117 -1.33 8.79 6.40
N ILE A 118 -1.58 7.49 6.57
CA ILE A 118 -2.38 7.00 7.70
C ILE A 118 -1.89 7.60 9.02
N GLY A 119 -2.82 7.96 9.91
CA GLY A 119 -2.45 8.61 11.15
C GLY A 119 -3.52 8.50 12.22
N ALA A 120 -3.08 8.28 13.44
CA ALA A 120 -3.89 8.15 14.63
C ALA A 120 -3.07 8.55 15.87
N TYR A 121 -3.76 9.03 16.90
CA TYR A 121 -3.16 9.37 18.21
C TYR A 121 -1.90 10.24 18.12
N GLY A 122 -1.90 11.24 17.22
CA GLY A 122 -0.81 12.22 17.09
C GLY A 122 0.40 11.76 16.28
N VAL A 123 0.37 10.57 15.67
CA VAL A 123 1.42 10.06 14.78
C VAL A 123 0.81 9.82 13.40
N GLU A 124 1.59 10.12 12.36
CA GLU A 124 1.28 9.84 10.96
C GLU A 124 2.37 8.96 10.33
N LEU A 125 2.05 8.31 9.21
CA LEU A 125 3.01 7.44 8.52
C LEU A 125 4.29 8.18 8.14
N LYS A 126 4.17 9.45 7.70
CA LYS A 126 5.32 10.29 7.33
C LYS A 126 6.38 10.39 8.42
N ASP A 127 6.00 10.27 9.69
CA ASP A 127 6.91 10.38 10.83
C ASP A 127 7.84 9.16 10.94
N LEU A 128 7.44 8.03 10.31
CA LEU A 128 8.14 6.74 10.33
C LEU A 128 8.63 6.33 8.93
N CYS A 129 8.07 6.90 7.86
CA CYS A 129 8.34 6.52 6.48
C CYS A 129 9.72 7.03 6.05
N SER A 130 10.55 6.13 5.51
CA SER A 130 11.82 6.50 4.87
C SER A 130 11.69 6.57 3.35
N TYR A 131 10.92 5.66 2.75
CA TYR A 131 10.72 5.61 1.31
C TYR A 131 9.47 4.81 0.94
N VAL A 132 9.03 4.97 -0.30
CA VAL A 132 7.98 4.15 -0.92
C VAL A 132 8.52 3.59 -2.24
N ASP A 133 8.48 2.27 -2.41
CA ASP A 133 8.83 1.62 -3.67
C ASP A 133 7.59 1.47 -4.53
N VAL A 134 7.65 1.98 -5.76
CA VAL A 134 6.53 1.98 -6.69
C VAL A 134 6.90 1.34 -8.02
N LEU A 135 5.94 0.65 -8.63
CA LEU A 135 5.95 0.32 -10.05
C LEU A 135 5.30 1.47 -10.81
N ASP A 136 6.05 2.11 -11.71
CA ASP A 136 5.48 3.06 -12.67
C ASP A 136 4.69 2.29 -13.72
N LEU A 137 3.39 2.58 -13.84
CA LEU A 137 2.47 1.82 -14.68
C LEU A 137 2.52 2.21 -16.16
N THR A 138 3.24 3.29 -16.49
CA THR A 138 3.46 3.72 -17.88
C THR A 138 4.71 3.05 -18.45
N THR A 139 5.78 2.99 -17.65
CA THR A 139 7.08 2.45 -18.07
C THR A 139 7.32 1.02 -17.63
N LEU A 140 6.51 0.51 -16.70
CA LEU A 140 6.63 -0.81 -16.06
C LEU A 140 7.98 -1.01 -15.38
N LYS A 141 8.57 0.08 -14.87
CA LYS A 141 9.83 0.06 -14.11
C LYS A 141 9.57 0.40 -12.65
N THR A 142 10.28 -0.29 -11.77
CA THR A 142 10.26 0.02 -10.34
C THR A 142 11.16 1.21 -10.05
N ARG A 143 10.72 2.09 -9.15
CA ARG A 143 11.55 3.16 -8.59
C ARG A 143 11.24 3.35 -7.12
N ARG A 144 12.25 3.84 -6.39
CA ARG A 144 12.13 4.25 -5.00
C ARG A 144 11.88 5.75 -4.93
N MET A 145 10.90 6.16 -4.15
CA MET A 145 10.60 7.55 -3.82
C MET A 145 10.99 7.81 -2.37
N SER A 146 11.65 8.93 -2.09
CA SER A 146 11.89 9.34 -0.70
C SER A 146 10.58 9.70 0.00
N ALA A 147 10.61 9.86 1.33
CA ALA A 147 9.46 10.37 2.07
C ALA A 147 9.09 11.80 1.65
N GLU A 148 10.09 12.61 1.30
CA GLU A 148 9.89 13.97 0.78
C GLU A 148 9.18 13.96 -0.58
N ASP A 149 9.61 13.08 -1.50
CA ASP A 149 9.00 12.92 -2.84
C ASP A 149 7.54 12.42 -2.77
N CYS A 150 7.12 11.85 -1.64
CA CYS A 150 5.74 11.40 -1.43
C CYS A 150 4.78 12.55 -1.09
N GLU A 151 5.30 13.74 -0.76
CA GLU A 151 4.53 14.96 -0.47
C GLU A 151 3.40 14.72 0.55
N PHE A 152 3.72 14.06 1.66
CA PHE A 152 2.71 13.70 2.66
C PHE A 152 2.05 14.93 3.31
N GLY A 153 0.72 14.91 3.33
CA GLY A 153 -0.13 15.88 4.01
C GLY A 153 -1.15 15.21 4.93
N TYR A 154 -2.03 16.01 5.54
CA TYR A 154 -3.11 15.46 6.36
C TYR A 154 -4.11 14.71 5.46
N ARG A 155 -4.15 13.38 5.59
CA ARG A 155 -4.96 12.48 4.72
C ARG A 155 -4.61 12.59 3.24
N ASP A 156 -3.37 12.92 2.93
CA ASP A 156 -2.96 13.31 1.59
C ASP A 156 -1.53 12.88 1.23
N SER A 157 -1.29 12.72 -0.08
CA SER A 157 0.03 12.42 -0.67
C SER A 157 -0.02 12.63 -2.18
N VAL A 158 1.15 12.64 -2.83
CA VAL A 158 1.28 12.70 -4.29
C VAL A 158 0.52 11.56 -5.01
N PHE A 159 0.29 10.42 -4.34
CA PHE A 159 -0.43 9.26 -4.89
C PHE A 159 -1.92 9.52 -5.15
N LYS A 160 -2.49 10.59 -4.55
CA LYS A 160 -3.86 11.05 -4.82
C LYS A 160 -3.94 12.12 -5.91
N HIS A 161 -2.78 12.61 -6.36
CA HIS A 161 -2.67 13.74 -7.29
C HIS A 161 -1.86 13.31 -8.51
N ASP A 162 -0.62 13.78 -8.63
CA ASP A 162 0.21 13.60 -9.82
C ASP A 162 0.48 12.13 -10.16
N LEU A 163 0.49 11.25 -9.16
CA LEU A 163 0.71 9.81 -9.33
C LEU A 163 -0.57 8.97 -9.25
N TYR A 164 -1.73 9.59 -9.16
CA TYR A 164 -3.01 8.89 -9.21
C TYR A 164 -3.13 8.07 -10.50
N GLU A 165 -3.42 6.77 -10.36
CA GLU A 165 -3.49 5.77 -11.45
C GLU A 165 -2.21 5.58 -12.30
N LYS A 166 -1.11 6.26 -11.97
CA LYS A 166 0.17 6.17 -12.71
C LYS A 166 1.19 5.27 -12.04
N CYS A 167 0.98 4.90 -10.77
CA CYS A 167 1.88 4.01 -10.06
C CYS A 167 1.13 3.00 -9.18
N PHE A 168 1.83 1.92 -8.86
CA PHE A 168 1.41 0.89 -7.91
C PHE A 168 2.42 0.80 -6.78
N VAL A 169 1.99 0.98 -5.54
CA VAL A 169 2.86 0.85 -4.36
C VAL A 169 3.18 -0.62 -4.11
N THR A 170 4.46 -0.96 -4.31
CA THR A 170 4.97 -2.33 -4.19
C THR A 170 5.49 -2.63 -2.79
N ALA A 171 6.14 -1.66 -2.13
CA ALA A 171 6.65 -1.79 -0.78
C ALA A 171 6.81 -0.43 -0.10
N ILE A 172 6.97 -0.43 1.22
CA ILE A 172 7.30 0.75 2.02
C ILE A 172 8.55 0.49 2.85
N GLY A 173 9.33 1.55 3.05
CA GLY A 173 10.45 1.60 3.98
C GLY A 173 10.04 2.33 5.25
N LEU A 174 10.20 1.69 6.41
CA LEU A 174 9.96 2.32 7.71
C LEU A 174 11.27 2.40 8.49
N LYS A 175 11.45 3.48 9.24
CA LYS A 175 12.55 3.67 10.19
C LYS A 175 11.97 3.87 11.58
N LEU A 176 12.37 3.00 12.50
CA LEU A 176 11.89 2.99 13.88
C LEU A 176 13.09 3.19 14.82
N PRO A 177 13.12 4.22 15.67
CA PRO A 177 14.27 4.49 16.53
C PRO A 177 14.42 3.42 17.62
N LYS A 178 15.67 3.05 17.92
CA LYS A 178 16.06 2.27 19.09
C LYS A 178 15.96 3.16 20.33
N ARG A 179 15.53 2.57 21.46
CA ARG A 179 15.51 3.24 22.76
C ARG A 179 16.76 2.93 23.56
#